data_AF-A0A7S4UD47-F1
#
_entry.id   AF-A0A7S4UD47-F1
#
_cell.length_a   1.000
_cell.length_b   1.000
_cell.length_c   1.000
_cell.angle_alpha   90.00
_cell.angle_beta   90.00
_cell.angle_gamma   90.00
#
_symmetry.space_group_name_H-M   'P 1'
#
loop_
_entity.id
_entity.type
_entity.pdbx_description
1 polymer ?
#
loop_
_entity_poly.entity_id
_entity_poly.type
_entity_poly.pdbx_seq_one_letter_code
_entity_poly.pdbx_strand_id
1 'polypeptide(L)'
;NTASFFSDFCASNPVYSFIQRIDTKIEALGSQHLCEEESFFEEPSENYLNFSFATRLEEVAKLICKEILPDFTDFLSCFPCGLLCGARAFAGLSCLKEYTQKFGINIRKSLISQTKTANKGVTTEHSAKLRQILSGSRKREVCEWWLDHITNKVDEFLELKGFEVLALPENYLDEPPTDLQAVQKNLEILEEMLTGEKERENMEKFVEKVTNEVYERLLPLINELEYFNSKQAKKLSQSLGLLHGSQEQNMIKKDCEYLLKMKTMDDQIRAQKFVEKKQNQMSDVVPIA
;
A
#
# COMPACT_ATOMS: atom_id res chain seq x y z
N ASN A 1 -13.59 35.44 -47.35
CA ASN A 1 -13.82 36.73 -46.65
C ASN A 1 -14.65 36.64 -45.37
N THR A 2 -15.45 35.60 -45.14
CA THR A 2 -16.22 35.45 -43.87
C THR A 2 -15.40 34.82 -42.72
N ALA A 3 -14.43 33.96 -43.03
CA ALA A 3 -13.55 33.33 -42.02
C ALA A 3 -12.52 34.31 -41.41
N SER A 4 -11.96 35.23 -42.20
CA SER A 4 -11.06 36.28 -41.68
C SER A 4 -11.82 37.28 -40.80
N PHE A 5 -13.05 37.64 -41.20
CA PHE A 5 -13.91 38.51 -40.41
C PHE A 5 -14.29 37.87 -39.06
N PHE A 6 -14.52 36.56 -39.00
CA PHE A 6 -14.78 35.85 -37.75
C PHE A 6 -13.54 35.76 -36.85
N SER A 7 -12.36 35.55 -37.43
CA SER A 7 -11.08 35.55 -36.70
C SER A 7 -10.77 36.93 -36.11
N ASP A 8 -10.93 37.99 -36.90
CA ASP A 8 -10.68 39.37 -36.47
C ASP A 8 -11.73 39.83 -35.46
N PHE A 9 -13.00 39.41 -35.63
CA PHE A 9 -14.06 39.66 -34.66
C PHE A 9 -13.82 38.94 -33.33
N CYS A 10 -13.36 37.68 -33.34
CA CYS A 10 -13.00 36.96 -32.12
C CYS A 10 -11.76 37.54 -31.43
N ALA A 11 -10.75 37.99 -32.19
CA ALA A 11 -9.54 38.62 -31.64
C ALA A 11 -9.81 39.99 -31.00
N SER A 12 -10.84 40.70 -31.47
CA SER A 12 -11.26 42.02 -30.95
C SER A 12 -12.33 41.92 -29.86
N ASN A 13 -12.91 40.72 -29.64
CA ASN A 13 -14.06 40.57 -28.75
C ASN A 13 -13.58 40.44 -27.30
N PRO A 14 -13.89 41.42 -26.43
CA PRO A 14 -13.45 41.38 -25.04
C PRO A 14 -14.00 40.15 -24.30
N VAL A 15 -15.14 39.58 -24.73
CA VAL A 15 -15.70 38.33 -24.21
C VAL A 15 -14.75 37.14 -24.45
N TYR A 16 -14.13 37.05 -25.63
CA TYR A 16 -13.25 35.92 -25.95
C TYR A 16 -11.95 35.99 -25.15
N SER A 17 -11.37 37.20 -25.03
CA SER A 17 -10.19 37.44 -24.17
C SER A 17 -10.47 37.19 -22.69
N PHE A 18 -11.73 37.35 -22.26
CA PHE A 18 -12.16 37.09 -20.90
C PHE A 18 -12.34 35.58 -20.66
N ILE A 19 -12.94 34.86 -21.60
CA ILE A 19 -13.07 33.39 -21.55
C ILE A 19 -11.67 32.73 -21.52
N GLN A 20 -10.74 33.15 -22.38
CA GLN A 20 -9.37 32.62 -22.36
C GLN A 20 -8.65 32.87 -21.02
N ARG A 21 -8.87 34.03 -20.40
CA ARG A 21 -8.31 34.35 -19.08
C ARG A 21 -8.89 33.47 -17.97
N ILE A 22 -10.19 33.18 -18.04
CA ILE A 22 -10.84 32.22 -17.13
C ILE A 22 -10.27 30.82 -17.34
N ASP A 23 -10.18 30.34 -18.58
CA ASP A 23 -9.68 29.00 -18.88
C ASP A 23 -8.23 28.82 -18.39
N THR A 24 -7.37 29.82 -18.61
CA THR A 24 -5.98 29.82 -18.12
C THR A 24 -5.90 29.79 -16.59
N LYS A 25 -6.77 30.55 -15.90
CA LYS A 25 -6.83 30.55 -14.43
C LYS A 25 -7.33 29.21 -13.89
N ILE A 26 -8.31 28.58 -14.54
CA ILE A 26 -8.82 27.26 -14.16
C ILE A 26 -7.72 26.19 -14.31
N GLU A 27 -6.97 26.22 -15.40
CA GLU A 27 -5.84 25.30 -15.62
C GLU A 27 -4.71 25.50 -14.60
N ALA A 28 -4.38 26.76 -14.26
CA ALA A 28 -3.37 27.07 -13.25
C ALA A 28 -3.77 26.60 -11.84
N LEU A 29 -5.04 26.80 -11.45
CA LEU A 29 -5.57 26.34 -10.16
C LEU A 29 -5.65 24.82 -10.07
N GLY A 30 -6.02 24.15 -11.17
CA GLY A 30 -5.97 22.69 -11.25
C GLY A 30 -4.55 22.14 -11.08
N SER A 31 -3.56 22.82 -11.65
CA SER A 31 -2.15 22.41 -11.59
C SER A 31 -1.49 22.64 -10.22
N GLN A 32 -1.81 23.74 -9.52
CA GLN A 32 -1.27 24.01 -8.18
C GLN A 32 -1.75 22.99 -7.13
N HIS A 33 -3.03 22.63 -7.14
CA HIS A 33 -3.58 21.69 -6.15
C HIS A 33 -3.23 20.22 -6.40
N LEU A 34 -2.82 19.86 -7.62
CA LEU A 34 -2.36 18.51 -7.93
C LEU A 34 -0.88 18.29 -7.57
N CYS A 35 -0.07 19.36 -7.48
CA CYS A 35 1.38 19.26 -7.22
C CYS A 35 1.77 19.26 -5.73
N GLU A 36 0.93 19.75 -4.81
CA GLU A 36 1.27 19.80 -3.38
C GLU A 36 1.14 18.44 -2.65
N GLU A 37 0.47 17.45 -3.24
CA GLU A 37 0.16 16.17 -2.56
C GLU A 37 1.09 14.99 -2.88
N GLU A 38 2.11 15.15 -3.74
CA GLU A 38 3.08 14.05 -4.00
C GLU A 38 4.03 13.76 -2.81
N SER A 39 4.00 14.56 -1.74
CA SER A 39 4.95 14.46 -0.62
C SER A 39 4.45 13.75 0.65
N PHE A 40 3.23 13.18 0.66
CA PHE A 40 2.70 12.48 1.83
C PHE A 40 1.83 11.27 1.43
N PHE A 41 2.42 10.07 1.38
CA PHE A 41 1.69 8.82 1.12
C PHE A 41 1.73 7.89 2.33
N GLU A 42 0.65 7.90 3.12
CA GLU A 42 0.05 6.70 3.71
C GLU A 42 -1.33 6.56 3.08
N GLU A 43 -1.69 5.34 2.61
CA GLU A 43 -2.89 5.08 1.80
C GLU A 43 -4.20 5.51 2.52
N PRO A 44 -4.97 6.48 1.98
CA PRO A 44 -6.22 6.88 2.61
C PRO A 44 -7.36 5.94 2.19
N SER A 45 -8.17 5.53 3.18
CA SER A 45 -9.33 4.66 2.98
C SER A 45 -10.39 5.26 2.01
N GLU A 46 -11.13 4.36 1.34
CA GLU A 46 -12.15 4.63 0.30
C GLU A 46 -13.26 5.64 0.72
N ASN A 47 -13.59 5.73 2.01
CA ASN A 47 -14.55 6.71 2.54
C ASN A 47 -13.93 8.10 2.73
N TYR A 48 -12.63 8.18 2.98
CA TYR A 48 -11.90 9.43 3.09
C TYR A 48 -11.79 10.11 1.72
N LEU A 49 -11.59 9.33 0.66
CA LEU A 49 -11.58 9.83 -0.72
C LEU A 49 -12.93 10.43 -1.15
N ASN A 50 -14.05 9.80 -0.80
CA ASN A 50 -15.38 10.33 -1.13
C ASN A 50 -15.75 11.59 -0.34
N PHE A 51 -15.39 11.66 0.95
CA PHE A 51 -15.63 12.85 1.78
C PHE A 51 -14.70 14.01 1.38
N SER A 52 -13.41 13.73 1.18
CA SER A 52 -12.41 14.67 0.67
C SER A 52 -12.80 15.22 -0.70
N PHE A 53 -13.34 14.39 -1.60
CA PHE A 53 -13.76 14.80 -2.94
C PHE A 53 -14.92 15.79 -2.94
N ALA A 54 -15.93 15.60 -2.10
CA ALA A 54 -17.05 16.53 -1.98
C ALA A 54 -16.57 17.90 -1.47
N THR A 55 -15.69 17.91 -0.47
CA THR A 55 -15.08 19.11 0.09
C THR A 55 -14.18 19.81 -0.93
N ARG A 56 -13.37 19.07 -1.70
CA ARG A 56 -12.51 19.61 -2.78
C ARG A 56 -13.32 20.24 -3.91
N LEU A 57 -14.43 19.62 -4.31
CA LEU A 57 -15.36 20.20 -5.29
C LEU A 57 -15.99 21.50 -4.77
N GLU A 58 -16.31 21.55 -3.48
CA GLU A 58 -16.82 22.75 -2.84
C GLU A 58 -15.76 23.85 -2.76
N GLU A 59 -14.50 23.51 -2.48
CA GLU A 59 -13.37 24.46 -2.46
C GLU A 59 -13.05 24.99 -3.85
N VAL A 60 -13.00 24.14 -4.87
CA VAL A 60 -12.81 24.56 -6.26
C VAL A 60 -13.97 25.44 -6.72
N ALA A 61 -15.21 25.13 -6.32
CA ALA A 61 -16.37 25.99 -6.60
C ALA A 61 -16.27 27.34 -5.88
N LYS A 62 -15.79 27.38 -4.62
CA LYS A 62 -15.55 28.62 -3.88
C LYS A 62 -14.42 29.45 -4.50
N LEU A 63 -13.34 28.83 -4.95
CA LEU A 63 -12.22 29.47 -5.64
C LEU A 63 -12.64 30.06 -6.99
N ILE A 64 -13.42 29.31 -7.78
CA ILE A 64 -14.02 29.83 -9.02
C ILE A 64 -14.91 31.04 -8.71
N CYS A 65 -15.78 30.95 -7.70
CA CYS A 65 -16.61 32.08 -7.29
C CYS A 65 -15.81 33.27 -6.72
N LYS A 66 -14.63 33.05 -6.14
CA LYS A 66 -13.81 34.12 -5.57
C LYS A 66 -12.93 34.81 -6.61
N GLU A 67 -12.36 34.06 -7.53
CA GLU A 67 -11.34 34.55 -8.48
C GLU A 67 -11.91 34.94 -9.84
N ILE A 68 -13.03 34.33 -10.27
CA ILE A 68 -13.63 34.57 -11.60
C ILE A 68 -14.81 35.55 -11.51
N LEU A 69 -15.55 35.55 -10.40
CA LEU A 69 -16.71 36.42 -10.23
C LEU A 69 -16.34 37.92 -10.21
N PRO A 70 -15.22 38.38 -9.62
CA PRO A 70 -14.81 39.79 -9.69
C PRO A 70 -14.50 40.22 -11.12
N ASP A 71 -13.71 39.41 -11.86
CA ASP A 71 -13.39 39.71 -13.26
C ASP A 71 -14.66 39.77 -14.13
N PHE A 72 -15.66 38.92 -13.83
CA PHE A 72 -16.97 38.95 -14.50
C PHE A 72 -17.77 40.21 -14.16
N THR A 73 -17.69 40.66 -12.90
CA THR A 73 -18.37 41.87 -12.43
C THR A 73 -17.76 43.13 -13.03
N ASP A 74 -16.42 43.16 -13.15
CA ASP A 74 -15.68 44.23 -13.82
C ASP A 74 -15.90 44.24 -15.33
N PHE A 75 -16.03 43.05 -15.94
CA PHE A 75 -16.42 42.94 -17.34
C PHE A 75 -17.81 43.52 -17.60
N LEU A 76 -18.78 43.27 -16.71
CA LEU A 76 -20.13 43.81 -16.81
C LEU A 76 -20.20 45.31 -16.52
N SER A 77 -19.34 45.84 -15.64
CA SER A 77 -19.31 47.27 -15.30
C SER A 77 -18.74 48.15 -16.42
N CYS A 78 -17.99 47.57 -17.36
CA CYS A 78 -17.43 48.27 -18.52
C CYS A 78 -18.44 48.57 -19.65
N PHE A 79 -19.72 48.20 -19.53
CA PHE A 79 -20.75 48.48 -20.55
C PHE A 79 -21.64 49.69 -20.16
N PRO A 80 -21.47 50.88 -20.78
CA PRO A 80 -22.13 52.12 -20.31
C PRO A 80 -23.59 52.30 -20.80
N CYS A 81 -24.30 51.24 -21.18
CA CYS A 81 -25.55 51.35 -21.94
C CYS A 81 -26.77 50.80 -21.18
N GLY A 82 -27.74 51.66 -20.88
CA GLY A 82 -29.00 51.30 -20.23
C GLY A 82 -29.87 50.31 -21.01
N LEU A 83 -30.71 49.58 -20.27
CA LEU A 83 -31.85 48.70 -20.62
C LEU A 83 -31.67 47.64 -21.74
N LEU A 84 -31.04 47.94 -22.87
CA LEU A 84 -30.73 46.97 -23.95
C LEU A 84 -29.56 46.04 -23.59
N CYS A 85 -28.65 46.49 -22.72
CA CYS A 85 -27.50 45.70 -22.29
C CYS A 85 -27.89 44.67 -21.21
N GLY A 86 -29.00 44.89 -20.49
CA GLY A 86 -29.59 43.91 -19.57
C GLY A 86 -30.07 42.63 -20.27
N ALA A 87 -30.68 42.74 -21.46
CA ALA A 87 -31.13 41.57 -22.23
C ALA A 87 -29.94 40.74 -22.78
N ARG A 88 -28.85 41.40 -23.19
CA ARG A 88 -27.61 40.73 -23.63
C ARG A 88 -26.83 40.14 -22.45
N ALA A 89 -26.80 40.80 -21.30
CA ALA A 89 -26.25 40.25 -20.07
C ALA A 89 -27.06 39.03 -19.59
N PHE A 90 -28.40 39.06 -19.70
CA PHE A 90 -29.26 37.91 -19.42
C PHE A 90 -29.04 36.74 -20.39
N ALA A 91 -28.85 37.03 -21.69
CA ALA A 91 -28.50 36.01 -22.67
C ALA A 91 -27.11 35.42 -22.40
N GLY A 92 -26.14 36.25 -22.00
CA GLY A 92 -24.81 35.83 -21.56
C GLY A 92 -24.85 34.97 -20.31
N LEU A 93 -25.61 35.36 -19.29
CA LEU A 93 -25.82 34.57 -18.07
C LEU A 93 -26.56 33.26 -18.34
N SER A 94 -27.51 33.25 -19.27
CA SER A 94 -28.20 32.03 -19.69
C SER A 94 -27.26 31.09 -20.43
N CYS A 95 -26.40 31.63 -21.30
CA CYS A 95 -25.35 30.86 -21.98
C CYS A 95 -24.28 30.36 -21.01
N LEU A 96 -23.90 31.14 -19.99
CA LEU A 96 -22.95 30.75 -18.95
C LEU A 96 -23.56 29.65 -18.05
N LYS A 97 -24.86 29.74 -17.74
CA LYS A 97 -25.59 28.71 -17.01
C LYS A 97 -25.68 27.41 -17.80
N GLU A 98 -25.94 27.50 -19.10
CA GLU A 98 -25.98 26.34 -19.99
C GLU A 98 -24.58 25.75 -20.20
N TYR A 99 -23.55 26.59 -20.31
CA TYR A 99 -22.15 26.17 -20.41
C TYR A 99 -21.67 25.50 -19.13
N THR A 100 -21.88 26.09 -17.96
CA THR A 100 -21.52 25.48 -16.66
C THR A 100 -22.30 24.18 -16.39
N GLN A 101 -23.56 24.10 -16.84
CA GLN A 101 -24.34 22.87 -16.78
C GLN A 101 -23.78 21.79 -17.73
N LYS A 102 -23.51 22.10 -18.99
CA LYS A 102 -22.95 21.15 -19.97
C LYS A 102 -21.52 20.74 -19.63
N PHE A 103 -20.68 21.69 -19.26
CA PHE A 103 -19.29 21.50 -18.85
C PHE A 103 -19.21 20.71 -17.54
N GLY A 104 -20.02 21.06 -16.54
CA GLY A 104 -20.11 20.31 -15.28
C GLY A 104 -20.61 18.87 -15.47
N ILE A 105 -21.56 18.64 -16.39
CA ILE A 105 -22.02 17.29 -16.75
C ILE A 105 -20.89 16.50 -17.44
N ASN A 106 -20.14 17.12 -18.35
CA ASN A 106 -19.06 16.46 -19.08
C ASN A 106 -17.86 16.14 -18.19
N ILE A 107 -17.46 17.05 -17.29
CA ILE A 107 -16.43 16.80 -16.28
C ILE A 107 -16.87 15.65 -15.36
N ARG A 108 -18.11 15.66 -14.87
CA ARG A 108 -18.63 14.55 -14.06
C ARG A 108 -18.61 13.22 -14.82
N LYS A 109 -19.03 13.20 -16.10
CA LYS A 109 -19.00 11.97 -16.91
C LYS A 109 -17.57 11.47 -17.16
N SER A 110 -16.64 12.37 -17.48
CA SER A 110 -15.23 12.05 -17.68
C SER A 110 -14.61 11.50 -16.40
N LEU A 111 -14.78 12.17 -15.26
CA LEU A 111 -14.31 11.71 -13.96
C LEU A 111 -14.96 10.40 -13.52
N ILE A 112 -16.27 10.23 -13.71
CA ILE A 112 -16.97 8.95 -13.45
C ILE A 112 -16.40 7.83 -14.34
N SER A 113 -16.02 8.13 -15.58
CA SER A 113 -15.40 7.14 -16.47
C SER A 113 -13.98 6.80 -16.03
N GLN A 114 -13.19 7.80 -15.60
CA GLN A 114 -11.83 7.59 -15.10
C GLN A 114 -11.84 6.82 -13.78
N THR A 115 -12.74 7.15 -12.84
CA THR A 115 -12.90 6.39 -11.59
C THR A 115 -13.43 4.98 -11.83
N LYS A 116 -14.35 4.76 -12.78
CA LYS A 116 -14.77 3.41 -13.17
C LYS A 116 -13.63 2.58 -13.77
N THR A 117 -12.72 3.21 -14.50
CA THR A 117 -11.59 2.52 -15.15
C THR A 117 -10.49 2.21 -14.12
N ALA A 118 -10.18 3.16 -13.23
CA ALA A 118 -9.28 2.97 -12.10
C ALA A 118 -9.80 1.88 -11.14
N ASN A 119 -11.09 1.90 -10.81
CA ASN A 119 -11.72 0.89 -9.93
C ASN A 119 -11.75 -0.51 -10.58
N LYS A 120 -11.83 -0.61 -11.91
CA LYS A 120 -11.70 -1.89 -12.62
C LYS A 120 -10.28 -2.46 -12.54
N GLY A 121 -9.24 -1.63 -12.61
CA GLY A 121 -7.86 -2.08 -12.47
C GLY A 121 -7.56 -2.61 -11.05
N VAL A 122 -7.91 -1.81 -10.04
CA VAL A 122 -7.68 -2.14 -8.62
C VAL A 122 -8.42 -3.43 -8.21
N THR A 123 -9.62 -3.65 -8.73
CA THR A 123 -10.37 -4.89 -8.43
C THR A 123 -9.77 -6.13 -9.08
N THR A 124 -9.10 -6.01 -10.24
CA THR A 124 -8.48 -7.18 -10.89
C THR A 124 -7.26 -7.71 -10.14
N GLU A 125 -6.33 -6.84 -9.74
CA GLU A 125 -5.14 -7.25 -8.98
C GLU A 125 -5.52 -7.81 -7.61
N HIS A 126 -6.42 -7.13 -6.90
CA HIS A 126 -6.89 -7.59 -5.60
C HIS A 126 -7.62 -8.95 -5.71
N SER A 127 -8.40 -9.17 -6.79
CA SER A 127 -9.03 -10.47 -7.04
C SER A 127 -8.04 -11.59 -7.34
N ALA A 128 -6.89 -11.28 -7.93
CA ALA A 128 -5.84 -12.26 -8.21
C ALA A 128 -5.13 -12.66 -6.92
N LYS A 129 -4.75 -11.69 -6.08
CA LYS A 129 -4.18 -11.92 -4.75
C LYS A 129 -5.12 -12.75 -3.87
N LEU A 130 -6.40 -12.40 -3.84
CA LEU A 130 -7.43 -13.18 -3.12
C LEU A 130 -7.53 -14.61 -3.61
N ARG A 131 -7.47 -14.84 -4.93
CA ARG A 131 -7.46 -16.20 -5.49
C ARG A 131 -6.22 -16.99 -5.06
N GLN A 132 -5.05 -16.36 -5.00
CA GLN A 132 -3.82 -17.01 -4.53
C GLN A 132 -3.87 -17.37 -3.03
N ILE A 133 -4.46 -16.49 -2.21
CA ILE A 133 -4.66 -16.75 -0.78
C ILE A 133 -5.66 -17.90 -0.58
N LEU A 134 -6.82 -17.83 -1.27
CA LEU A 134 -7.88 -18.83 -1.15
C LEU A 134 -7.50 -20.20 -1.71
N SER A 135 -6.68 -20.24 -2.76
CA SER A 135 -6.15 -21.50 -3.28
C SER A 135 -5.00 -22.08 -2.43
N GLY A 136 -4.52 -21.33 -1.44
CA GLY A 136 -3.36 -21.71 -0.63
C GLY A 136 -2.02 -21.64 -1.37
N SER A 137 -2.00 -21.20 -2.64
CA SER A 137 -0.75 -21.09 -3.41
C SER A 137 0.21 -20.10 -2.77
N ARG A 138 -0.32 -18.98 -2.26
CA ARG A 138 0.48 -17.97 -1.57
C ARG A 138 1.08 -18.49 -0.27
N LYS A 139 0.30 -19.25 0.51
CA LYS A 139 0.78 -19.91 1.72
C LYS A 139 1.91 -20.87 1.38
N ARG A 140 1.73 -21.72 0.34
CA ARG A 140 2.75 -22.66 -0.10
C ARG A 140 4.04 -21.96 -0.53
N GLU A 141 3.96 -20.94 -1.36
CA GLU A 141 5.11 -20.16 -1.81
C GLU A 141 5.92 -19.60 -0.63
N VAL A 142 5.25 -18.99 0.34
CA VAL A 142 5.91 -18.47 1.54
C VAL A 142 6.47 -19.61 2.40
N CYS A 143 5.76 -20.74 2.47
CA CYS A 143 6.18 -21.93 3.19
C CYS A 143 7.35 -22.70 2.53
N GLU A 144 7.53 -22.60 1.22
CA GLU A 144 8.71 -23.14 0.54
C GLU A 144 9.88 -22.19 0.78
N TRP A 145 9.65 -20.89 0.55
CA TRP A 145 10.69 -19.86 0.71
C TRP A 145 11.34 -19.86 2.10
N TRP A 146 10.57 -19.85 3.19
CA TRP A 146 11.15 -19.77 4.55
C TRP A 146 11.91 -21.05 4.94
N LEU A 147 11.52 -22.23 4.42
CA LEU A 147 12.22 -23.49 4.67
C LEU A 147 13.57 -23.46 3.96
N ASP A 148 13.56 -23.08 2.68
CA ASP A 148 14.79 -22.89 1.91
C ASP A 148 15.69 -21.83 2.56
N HIS A 149 15.12 -20.72 3.03
CA HIS A 149 15.88 -19.66 3.70
C HIS A 149 16.54 -20.13 4.99
N ILE A 150 15.82 -20.88 5.84
CA ILE A 150 16.38 -21.45 7.06
C ILE A 150 17.50 -22.43 6.73
N THR A 151 17.27 -23.37 5.78
CA THR A 151 18.28 -24.34 5.35
C THR A 151 19.54 -23.62 4.86
N ASN A 152 19.40 -22.69 3.91
CA ASN A 152 20.55 -21.95 3.37
C ASN A 152 21.29 -21.16 4.46
N LYS A 153 20.58 -20.55 5.41
CA LYS A 153 21.22 -19.80 6.50
C LYS A 153 21.93 -20.71 7.50
N VAL A 154 21.40 -21.90 7.76
CA VAL A 154 22.05 -22.90 8.61
C VAL A 154 23.30 -23.43 7.93
N ASP A 155 23.21 -23.76 6.63
CA ASP A 155 24.36 -24.23 5.85
C ASP A 155 25.45 -23.16 5.80
N GLU A 156 25.12 -21.91 5.46
CA GLU A 156 26.06 -20.78 5.50
C GLU A 156 26.73 -20.64 6.88
N PHE A 157 25.95 -20.76 7.96
CA PHE A 157 26.46 -20.63 9.32
C PHE A 157 27.41 -21.76 9.71
N LEU A 158 27.09 -22.99 9.34
CA LEU A 158 27.92 -24.17 9.60
C LEU A 158 29.18 -24.17 8.74
N GLU A 159 29.09 -23.80 7.47
CA GLU A 159 30.24 -23.68 6.56
C GLU A 159 31.25 -22.65 7.07
N LEU A 160 30.79 -21.53 7.64
CA LEU A 160 31.67 -20.53 8.27
C LEU A 160 32.45 -21.09 9.47
N LYS A 161 31.97 -22.15 10.11
CA LYS A 161 32.67 -22.89 11.17
C LYS A 161 33.57 -24.00 10.63
N GLY A 162 33.61 -24.18 9.31
CA GLY A 162 34.38 -25.23 8.65
C GLY A 162 33.67 -26.58 8.63
N PHE A 163 32.36 -26.61 8.82
CA PHE A 163 31.53 -27.79 8.64
C PHE A 163 31.42 -28.13 7.15
N GLU A 164 31.61 -29.40 6.81
CA GLU A 164 31.53 -29.89 5.44
C GLU A 164 30.22 -30.62 5.21
N VAL A 165 29.24 -29.95 4.60
CA VAL A 165 27.87 -30.49 4.39
C VAL A 165 27.87 -31.78 3.58
N LEU A 166 28.80 -31.92 2.63
CA LEU A 166 28.93 -33.08 1.75
C LEU A 166 29.76 -34.23 2.34
N ALA A 167 30.19 -34.14 3.61
CA ALA A 167 30.97 -35.20 4.25
C ALA A 167 30.16 -36.49 4.43
N LEU A 168 28.83 -36.37 4.58
CA LEU A 168 27.89 -37.49 4.65
C LEU A 168 27.03 -37.53 3.38
N PRO A 169 26.93 -38.68 2.70
CA PRO A 169 26.01 -38.83 1.58
C PRO A 169 24.56 -38.79 2.10
N GLU A 170 23.65 -38.34 1.24
CA GLU A 170 22.21 -38.27 1.55
C GLU A 170 21.65 -39.62 2.01
N ASN A 171 22.17 -40.71 1.43
CA ASN A 171 21.81 -42.08 1.78
C ASN A 171 23.01 -42.84 2.36
N TYR A 172 23.38 -42.50 3.60
CA TYR A 172 24.48 -43.13 4.35
C TYR A 172 24.29 -44.64 4.64
N LEU A 173 23.10 -45.19 4.37
CA LEU A 173 22.85 -46.62 4.50
C LEU A 173 23.38 -47.40 3.30
N ASP A 174 23.32 -46.80 2.11
CA ASP A 174 23.73 -47.42 0.85
C ASP A 174 25.15 -47.02 0.44
N GLU A 175 25.58 -45.80 0.79
CA GLU A 175 26.89 -45.25 0.44
C GLU A 175 27.69 -44.88 1.69
N PRO A 176 28.92 -45.38 1.87
CA PRO A 176 29.76 -44.95 2.98
C PRO A 176 30.23 -43.49 2.79
N PRO A 177 30.56 -42.78 3.89
CA PRO A 177 31.14 -41.45 3.79
C PRO A 177 32.44 -41.46 2.98
N THR A 178 32.60 -40.49 2.08
CA THR A 178 33.80 -40.35 1.25
C THR A 178 35.02 -39.96 2.08
N ASP A 179 34.81 -39.22 3.16
CA ASP A 179 35.87 -38.75 4.06
C ASP A 179 35.45 -38.85 5.54
N LEU A 180 35.95 -39.87 6.23
CA LEU A 180 35.71 -40.07 7.66
C LEU A 180 36.38 -38.99 8.54
N GLN A 181 37.45 -38.34 8.08
CA GLN A 181 38.09 -37.25 8.82
C GLN A 181 37.20 -36.01 8.80
N ALA A 182 36.58 -35.71 7.66
CA ALA A 182 35.59 -34.63 7.56
C ALA A 182 34.38 -34.89 8.47
N VAL A 183 33.88 -36.13 8.51
CA VAL A 183 32.79 -36.52 9.44
C VAL A 183 33.19 -36.32 10.90
N GLN A 184 34.40 -36.73 11.28
CA GLN A 184 34.91 -36.56 12.65
C GLN A 184 35.03 -35.07 13.02
N LYS A 185 35.56 -34.23 12.12
CA LYS A 185 35.65 -32.78 12.32
C LYS A 185 34.27 -32.14 12.44
N ASN A 186 33.31 -32.55 11.62
CA ASN A 186 31.92 -32.09 11.72
C ASN A 186 31.32 -32.43 13.08
N LEU A 187 31.59 -33.63 13.61
CA LEU A 187 31.14 -34.03 14.94
C LEU A 187 31.74 -33.14 16.04
N GLU A 188 33.04 -32.85 15.98
CA GLU A 188 33.72 -31.95 16.93
C GLU A 188 33.11 -30.54 16.92
N ILE A 189 32.81 -29.99 15.74
CA ILE A 189 32.13 -28.69 15.60
C ILE A 189 30.75 -28.72 16.27
N LEU A 190 29.97 -29.78 16.04
CA LEU A 190 28.64 -29.91 16.66
C LEU A 190 28.73 -30.04 18.18
N GLU A 191 29.69 -30.82 18.69
CA GLU A 191 29.92 -30.95 20.13
C GLU A 191 30.32 -29.60 20.77
N GLU A 192 31.22 -28.85 20.12
CA GLU A 192 31.60 -27.51 20.57
C GLU A 192 30.40 -26.56 20.57
N MET A 193 29.56 -26.60 19.54
CA MET A 193 28.36 -25.77 19.46
C MET A 193 27.31 -26.11 20.54
N LEU A 194 27.17 -27.38 20.89
CA LEU A 194 26.20 -27.85 21.88
C LEU A 194 26.66 -27.62 23.33
N THR A 195 27.98 -27.69 23.57
CA THR A 195 28.55 -27.63 24.93
C THR A 195 29.20 -26.31 25.27
N GLY A 196 29.68 -25.55 24.28
CA GLY A 196 30.38 -24.29 24.47
C GLY A 196 29.43 -23.13 24.77
N GLU A 197 29.59 -22.50 25.93
CA GLU A 197 28.76 -21.35 26.35
C GLU A 197 28.80 -20.20 25.32
N LYS A 198 30.01 -19.89 24.80
CA LYS A 198 30.20 -18.86 23.78
C LYS A 198 29.50 -19.21 22.46
N GLU A 199 29.59 -20.48 22.05
CA GLU A 199 28.96 -20.92 20.79
C GLU A 199 27.45 -21.00 20.91
N ARG A 200 26.93 -21.35 22.10
CA ARG A 200 25.52 -21.24 22.41
C ARG A 200 25.01 -19.80 22.27
N GLU A 201 25.75 -18.82 22.79
CA GLU A 201 25.38 -17.40 22.61
C GLU A 201 25.38 -16.99 21.13
N ASN A 202 26.37 -17.44 20.35
CA ASN A 202 26.42 -17.20 18.90
C ASN A 202 25.23 -17.83 18.17
N MET A 203 24.88 -19.07 18.53
CA MET A 203 23.74 -19.80 17.98
C MET A 203 22.41 -19.09 18.33
N GLU A 204 22.26 -18.61 19.56
CA GLU A 204 21.07 -17.84 19.96
C GLU A 204 20.94 -16.54 19.15
N LYS A 205 22.03 -15.80 18.94
CA LYS A 205 22.05 -14.60 18.07
C LYS A 205 21.72 -14.94 16.62
N PHE A 206 22.24 -16.06 16.11
CA PHE A 206 21.96 -16.54 14.77
C PHE A 206 20.47 -16.89 14.61
N VAL A 207 19.90 -17.68 15.54
CA VAL A 207 18.48 -18.04 15.54
C VAL A 207 17.61 -16.79 15.63
N GLU A 208 17.94 -15.84 16.49
CA GLU A 208 17.21 -14.56 16.59
C GLU A 208 17.21 -13.80 15.27
N LYS A 209 18.37 -13.70 14.62
CA LYS A 209 18.52 -13.04 13.32
C LYS A 209 17.64 -13.70 12.24
N VAL A 210 17.77 -15.02 12.04
CA VAL A 210 16.98 -15.76 11.03
C VAL A 210 15.49 -15.67 11.33
N THR A 211 15.11 -15.77 12.60
CA THR A 211 13.70 -15.62 13.02
C THR A 211 13.15 -14.25 12.65
N ASN A 212 13.91 -13.18 12.84
CA ASN A 212 13.49 -11.83 12.47
C ASN A 212 13.31 -11.68 10.95
N GLU A 213 14.26 -12.18 10.15
CA GLU A 213 14.18 -12.16 8.68
C GLU A 213 12.92 -12.91 8.17
N VAL A 214 12.63 -14.07 8.77
CA VAL A 214 11.43 -14.85 8.47
C VAL A 214 10.16 -14.07 8.82
N TYR A 215 10.11 -13.44 9.99
CA TYR A 215 8.96 -12.65 10.42
C TYR A 215 8.72 -11.41 9.56
N GLU A 216 9.78 -10.72 9.12
CA GLU A 216 9.66 -9.58 8.21
C GLU A 216 8.98 -9.97 6.90
N ARG A 217 9.25 -11.17 6.38
CA ARG A 217 8.62 -11.69 5.16
C ARG A 217 7.21 -12.24 5.39
N LEU A 218 6.94 -12.81 6.56
CA LEU A 218 5.60 -13.29 6.93
C LEU A 218 4.63 -12.15 7.24
N LEU A 219 5.11 -11.00 7.72
CA LEU A 219 4.27 -9.90 8.18
C LEU A 219 3.30 -9.38 7.10
N PRO A 220 3.69 -9.15 5.84
CA PRO A 220 2.76 -8.79 4.78
C PRO A 220 1.64 -9.82 4.58
N LEU A 221 1.96 -11.11 4.61
CA LEU A 221 0.97 -12.18 4.49
C LEU A 221 0.00 -12.16 5.67
N ILE A 222 0.49 -11.99 6.89
CA ILE A 222 -0.35 -11.87 8.09
C ILE A 222 -1.30 -10.68 7.95
N ASN A 223 -0.79 -9.51 7.54
CA ASN A 223 -1.59 -8.31 7.34
C ASN A 223 -2.65 -8.49 6.24
N GLU A 224 -2.31 -9.15 5.14
CA GLU A 224 -3.24 -9.49 4.06
C GLU A 224 -4.36 -10.42 4.57
N LEU A 225 -4.02 -11.40 5.41
CA LEU A 225 -4.96 -12.34 6.02
C LEU A 225 -5.85 -11.67 7.07
N GLU A 226 -5.31 -10.74 7.86
CA GLU A 226 -6.07 -9.92 8.81
C GLU A 226 -7.06 -8.99 8.09
N TYR A 227 -6.60 -8.32 7.03
CA TYR A 227 -7.45 -7.54 6.15
C TYR A 227 -8.57 -8.39 5.56
N PHE A 228 -8.27 -9.62 5.13
CA PHE A 228 -9.25 -10.58 4.64
C PHE A 228 -10.28 -11.01 5.70
N ASN A 229 -9.84 -11.17 6.94
CA ASN A 229 -10.72 -11.51 8.06
C ASN A 229 -11.63 -10.34 8.49
N SER A 230 -11.30 -9.11 8.09
CA SER A 230 -12.11 -7.92 8.36
C SER A 230 -13.51 -8.01 7.72
N LYS A 231 -14.47 -7.27 8.29
CA LYS A 231 -15.86 -7.24 7.80
C LYS A 231 -16.00 -6.80 6.33
N GLN A 232 -15.02 -6.07 5.79
CA GLN A 232 -15.09 -5.53 4.42
C GLN A 232 -14.77 -6.61 3.39
N ALA A 233 -13.72 -7.39 3.62
CA ALA A 233 -13.33 -8.48 2.72
C ALA A 233 -14.39 -9.59 2.67
N LYS A 234 -15.12 -9.86 3.76
CA LYS A 234 -16.29 -10.77 3.75
C LYS A 234 -17.40 -10.32 2.81
N LYS A 235 -17.68 -9.01 2.73
CA LYS A 235 -18.70 -8.47 1.81
C LYS A 235 -18.24 -8.56 0.35
N LEU A 236 -16.97 -8.26 0.09
CA LEU A 236 -16.39 -8.29 -1.26
C LEU A 236 -16.31 -9.72 -1.81
N SER A 237 -15.92 -10.67 -0.97
CA SER A 237 -15.80 -12.06 -1.37
C SER A 237 -17.16 -12.77 -1.49
N GLN A 238 -18.18 -12.31 -0.76
CA GLN A 238 -19.59 -12.65 -1.03
C GLN A 238 -20.07 -12.07 -2.37
N SER A 239 -19.75 -10.81 -2.69
CA SER A 239 -20.20 -10.19 -3.95
C SER A 239 -19.50 -10.76 -5.19
N LEU A 240 -18.28 -11.28 -5.05
CA LEU A 240 -17.54 -11.97 -6.12
C LEU A 240 -17.96 -13.43 -6.32
N GLY A 241 -18.88 -13.97 -5.52
CA GLY A 241 -19.31 -15.37 -5.60
C GLY A 241 -18.22 -16.39 -5.22
N LEU A 242 -17.10 -15.92 -4.64
CA LEU A 242 -15.95 -16.74 -4.25
C LEU A 242 -16.15 -17.43 -2.89
N LEU A 243 -17.07 -16.93 -2.06
CA LEU A 243 -17.44 -17.53 -0.78
C LEU A 243 -18.73 -18.36 -0.90
N HIS A 244 -18.66 -19.55 -1.49
CA HIS A 244 -19.50 -20.62 -0.97
C HIS A 244 -18.74 -21.25 0.20
N GLY A 245 -19.39 -21.43 1.35
CA GLY A 245 -18.79 -21.85 2.62
C GLY A 245 -18.15 -23.24 2.57
N SER A 246 -17.03 -23.34 1.85
CA SER A 246 -16.26 -24.55 1.69
C SER A 246 -15.42 -24.78 2.95
N GLN A 247 -15.23 -26.05 3.27
CA GLN A 247 -14.36 -26.53 4.34
C GLN A 247 -12.96 -25.87 4.29
N GLU A 248 -12.47 -25.55 3.09
CA GLU A 248 -11.18 -24.91 2.85
C GLU A 248 -11.06 -23.53 3.50
N GLN A 249 -12.09 -22.69 3.48
CA GLN A 249 -12.07 -21.37 4.11
C GLN A 249 -11.92 -21.48 5.63
N ASN A 250 -12.58 -22.49 6.22
CA ASN A 250 -12.45 -22.76 7.65
C ASN A 250 -11.04 -23.26 7.99
N MET A 251 -10.38 -24.01 7.11
CA MET A 251 -8.98 -24.41 7.31
C MET A 251 -8.04 -23.20 7.23
N ILE A 252 -8.17 -22.38 6.19
CA ILE A 252 -7.35 -21.17 6.04
C ILE A 252 -7.52 -20.26 7.26
N LYS A 253 -8.77 -20.04 7.71
CA LYS A 253 -9.04 -19.24 8.91
C LYS A 253 -8.33 -19.80 10.15
N LYS A 254 -8.39 -21.11 10.36
CA LYS A 254 -7.68 -21.78 11.48
C LYS A 254 -6.17 -21.64 11.37
N ASP A 255 -5.62 -21.74 10.16
CA ASP A 255 -4.18 -21.54 9.92
C ASP A 255 -3.75 -20.11 10.25
N CYS A 256 -4.55 -19.11 9.87
CA CYS A 256 -4.28 -17.70 10.22
C CYS A 256 -4.32 -17.49 11.74
N GLU A 257 -5.36 -18.02 12.41
CA GLU A 257 -5.50 -17.95 13.87
C GLU A 257 -4.30 -18.60 14.58
N TYR A 258 -3.81 -19.72 14.03
CA TYR A 258 -2.62 -20.41 14.54
C TYR A 258 -1.34 -19.57 14.36
N LEU A 259 -1.11 -19.00 13.18
CA LEU A 259 0.04 -18.14 12.91
C LEU A 259 0.07 -16.90 13.83
N LEU A 260 -1.08 -16.25 14.02
CA LEU A 260 -1.22 -15.11 14.93
C LEU A 260 -0.92 -15.51 16.39
N LYS A 261 -1.40 -16.69 16.80
CA LYS A 261 -1.14 -17.22 18.13
C LYS A 261 0.34 -17.52 18.33
N MET A 262 1.02 -18.12 17.34
CA MET A 262 2.47 -18.38 17.41
C MET A 262 3.26 -17.09 17.59
N LYS A 263 2.99 -16.07 16.76
CA LYS A 263 3.62 -14.76 16.88
C LYS A 263 3.42 -14.15 18.28
N THR A 264 2.19 -14.20 18.79
CA THR A 264 1.87 -13.67 20.13
C THR A 264 2.63 -14.40 21.24
N MET A 265 2.78 -15.73 21.15
CA MET A 265 3.56 -16.50 22.13
C MET A 265 5.05 -16.16 22.05
N ASP A 266 5.61 -16.01 20.84
CA ASP A 266 7.01 -15.62 20.67
C ASP A 266 7.28 -14.22 21.23
N ASP A 267 6.38 -13.27 21.00
CA ASP A 267 6.47 -11.92 21.57
C ASP A 267 6.45 -11.96 23.11
N GLN A 268 5.60 -12.82 23.70
CA GLN A 268 5.55 -13.03 25.15
C GLN A 268 6.85 -13.64 25.69
N ILE A 269 7.40 -14.65 25.01
CA ILE A 269 8.68 -15.28 25.39
C ILE A 269 9.81 -14.26 25.33
N ARG A 270 9.87 -13.45 24.26
CA ARG A 270 10.86 -12.36 24.12
C ARG A 270 10.73 -11.34 25.25
N ALA A 271 9.51 -10.94 25.58
CA ALA A 271 9.25 -10.01 26.68
C ALA A 271 9.68 -10.59 28.04
N GLN A 272 9.40 -11.87 28.31
CA GLN A 272 9.82 -12.55 29.54
C GLN A 272 11.34 -12.63 29.67
N LYS A 273 12.05 -13.05 28.62
CA LYS A 273 13.53 -13.09 28.59
C LYS A 273 14.15 -11.72 28.86
N PHE A 274 13.53 -10.65 28.36
CA PHE A 274 13.99 -9.29 28.62
C PHE A 274 13.84 -8.90 30.12
N VAL A 275 12.76 -9.31 30.77
CA VAL A 275 12.54 -9.10 32.21
C VAL A 275 13.55 -9.90 33.04
N GLU A 276 13.76 -11.17 32.73
CA GLU A 276 14.74 -12.04 33.41
C GLU A 276 16.16 -11.48 33.31
N LYS A 277 16.56 -11.03 32.11
CA LYS A 277 17.88 -10.41 31.90
C LYS A 277 18.06 -9.14 32.75
N LYS A 278 17.01 -8.32 32.89
CA LYS A 278 17.04 -7.14 33.78
C LYS A 278 17.10 -7.51 35.26
N GLN A 279 16.39 -8.55 35.68
CA GLN A 279 16.43 -9.01 37.08
C GLN A 279 17.82 -9.53 37.46
N ASN A 280 18.46 -10.32 36.59
CA ASN A 280 19.81 -10.82 36.81
C ASN A 280 20.87 -9.70 36.86
N GLN A 281 20.68 -8.61 36.11
CA GLN A 281 21.57 -7.44 36.19
C GLN A 281 21.42 -6.66 37.51
N MET A 282 20.26 -6.71 38.17
CA MET A 282 20.03 -6.01 39.44
C MET A 282 20.48 -6.82 40.66
N SER A 283 20.51 -8.15 40.57
CA SER A 283 20.97 -9.01 41.69
C SER A 283 22.46 -8.88 42.00
N ASP A 284 23.27 -8.41 41.05
CA ASP A 284 24.71 -8.22 41.23
C ASP A 284 25.08 -6.87 41.90
N VAL A 285 24.11 -5.97 42.09
CA VAL A 285 24.31 -4.72 42.83
C VAL A 285 24.10 -5.01 44.32
N VAL A 286 25.07 -5.67 44.94
CA VAL A 286 25.13 -5.77 46.41
C VAL A 286 25.47 -4.39 46.96
N PRO A 287 24.63 -3.79 47.82
CA PRO A 287 24.99 -2.52 48.46
C PRO A 287 26.24 -2.75 49.33
N ILE A 288 27.32 -2.04 49.03
CA ILE A 288 28.53 -1.99 49.86
C ILE A 288 28.13 -1.25 51.14
N ALA A 289 28.09 -1.99 52.25
CA ALA A 289 27.90 -1.46 53.60
C ALA A 289 29.23 -1.00 54.21
#